data_AF-A0A7J4ME13-F1
#
_entry.id   AF-A0A7J4ME13-F1
#
_cell.length_a   1.000
_cell.length_b   1.000
_cell.length_c   1.000
_cell.angle_alpha   90.00
_cell.angle_beta   90.00
_cell.angle_gamma   90.00
#
_symmetry.space_group_name_H-M   'P 1'
#
loop_
_entity.id
_entity.type
_entity.pdbx_description
1 polymer ?
#
loop_
_entity_poly.entity_id
_entity_poly.type
_entity_poly.pdbx_seq_one_letter_code
_entity_poly.pdbx_strand_id
1 'polypeptide(L)'
;MADYIIALRDKGFVKGIKINLKEHKSEAFEMHKKPYLLVEGFLIYAYESLGSLIDYKFYIDIPDEEILKRRKVRPLPPHVDESFMKIGMDEYRRYGSMQKYLSGVIVLDGMKDPEYLTNQILQYLQKHL
;
A
#
# COMPACT_ATOMS: atom_id res chain seq x y z
N MET A 1 23.34 3.22 0.17
CA MET A 1 23.34 4.12 1.33
C MET A 1 21.94 4.70 1.38
N ALA A 2 21.14 4.38 2.41
CA ALA A 2 19.72 4.72 2.42
C ALA A 2 19.53 6.06 3.15
N ASP A 3 19.36 7.13 2.38
CA ASP A 3 18.78 8.38 2.86
C ASP A 3 17.25 8.22 2.79
N TYR A 4 16.56 8.51 3.89
CA TYR A 4 15.09 8.48 3.91
C TYR A 4 14.55 9.91 3.83
N ILE A 5 13.49 10.10 3.05
CA ILE A 5 12.75 11.35 2.95
C ILE A 5 11.42 11.17 3.68
N ILE A 6 11.22 11.93 4.76
CA ILE A 6 9.93 12.01 5.46
C ILE A 6 9.24 13.29 4.98
N ALA A 7 8.11 13.15 4.29
CA ALA A 7 7.28 14.27 3.89
C ALA A 7 6.16 14.45 4.92
N LEU A 8 6.13 15.62 5.58
CA LEU A 8 5.05 15.98 6.51
C LEU A 8 4.08 16.94 5.82
N ARG A 9 2.78 16.63 5.89
CA ARG A 9 1.72 17.48 5.35
C ARG A 9 1.32 18.50 6.42
N ASP A 10 1.65 19.78 6.22
CA ASP A 10 1.04 20.88 6.97
C ASP A 10 0.49 21.93 5.99
N LYS A 11 -0.83 22.13 6.01
CA LYS A 11 -1.53 23.30 5.45
C LYS A 11 -1.01 23.86 4.10
N GLY A 12 -0.75 22.98 3.14
CA GLY A 12 -0.39 23.38 1.77
C GLY A 12 1.11 23.60 1.52
N PHE A 13 1.96 23.48 2.54
CA PHE A 13 3.40 23.42 2.40
C PHE A 13 3.89 21.98 2.61
N VAL A 14 4.77 21.51 1.74
CA VAL A 14 5.41 20.22 1.93
C VAL A 14 6.89 20.47 2.18
N LYS A 15 7.27 20.37 3.45
CA LYS A 15 8.67 20.28 3.85
C LYS A 15 9.05 18.81 3.88
N GLY A 16 10.09 18.46 3.12
CA GLY A 16 10.74 17.18 3.25
C GLY A 16 11.81 17.26 4.33
N ILE A 17 11.98 16.20 5.10
CA ILE A 17 13.14 16.03 5.98
C ILE A 17 13.99 14.93 5.38
N LYS A 18 15.21 15.29 4.96
CA LYS A 18 16.24 14.32 4.56
C LYS A 18 17.00 13.90 5.81
N ILE A 19 17.03 12.60 6.11
CA ILE A 19 17.77 12.05 7.26
C ILE A 19 19.00 11.32 6.75
N ASN A 20 20.19 11.81 7.13
CA ASN A 20 21.46 11.11 6.94
C ASN A 20 21.73 10.26 8.19
N LEU A 21 21.52 8.95 8.05
CA LEU A 21 21.66 8.00 9.16
C LEU A 21 23.11 7.83 9.64
N LYS A 22 24.12 8.13 8.81
CA LYS A 22 25.53 8.01 9.20
C LYS A 22 26.00 9.20 10.02
N GLU A 23 25.52 10.39 9.67
CA GLU A 23 25.92 11.64 10.32
C GLU A 23 24.97 12.04 11.45
N HIS A 24 23.87 11.30 11.66
CA HIS A 24 22.79 11.67 12.57
C HIS A 24 22.30 13.11 12.36
N LYS A 25 22.29 13.55 11.10
CA LYS A 25 21.84 14.89 10.69
C LYS A 25 20.53 14.81 9.94
N SER A 26 19.73 15.85 10.12
CA SER A 26 18.53 16.07 9.34
C SER A 26 18.57 17.44 8.69
N GLU A 27 18.08 17.52 7.45
CA GLU A 27 17.97 18.77 6.71
C GLU A 27 16.55 18.92 6.18
N ALA A 28 15.93 20.05 6.47
CA ALA A 28 14.63 20.40 5.92
C ALA A 28 14.81 21.01 4.53
N PHE A 29 14.04 20.56 3.55
CA PHE A 29 14.03 21.14 2.21
C PHE A 29 12.60 21.43 1.76
N GLU A 30 12.46 22.46 0.93
CA GLU A 30 11.17 22.77 0.29
C GLU A 30 10.89 21.77 -0.83
N MET A 31 9.69 21.18 -0.80
CA MET A 31 9.22 20.37 -1.91
C MET A 31 8.34 21.21 -2.82
N HIS A 32 8.85 21.49 -4.03
CA HIS A 32 8.15 22.31 -5.03
C HIS A 32 6.89 21.67 -5.62
N LYS A 33 6.61 20.39 -5.29
CA LYS A 33 5.37 19.68 -5.63
C LYS A 33 4.92 18.87 -4.41
N LYS A 34 3.60 18.69 -4.24
CA LYS A 34 3.06 17.72 -3.28
C LYS A 34 3.70 16.36 -3.57
N PRO A 35 4.49 15.77 -2.66
CA PRO A 35 5.02 14.43 -2.84
C PRO A 35 3.87 13.44 -2.80
N TYR A 36 3.99 12.41 -3.63
CA TYR A 36 3.14 11.24 -3.56
C TYR A 36 3.82 10.20 -2.69
N LEU A 37 3.08 9.67 -1.73
CA LEU A 37 3.47 8.50 -0.97
C LEU A 37 2.60 7.33 -1.39
N LEU A 38 3.23 6.28 -1.93
CA LEU A 38 2.56 5.02 -2.16
C LEU A 38 2.72 4.16 -0.91
N VAL A 39 1.60 3.77 -0.32
CA VAL A 39 1.58 2.85 0.82
C VAL A 39 0.96 1.54 0.35
N GLU A 40 1.70 0.44 0.44
CA GLU A 40 1.26 -0.89 0.02
C GLU A 40 1.36 -1.92 1.15
N GLY A 41 0.43 -2.86 1.19
CA GLY A 41 0.28 -3.77 2.31
C GLY A 41 -1.14 -4.34 2.42
N PHE A 42 -1.27 -5.47 3.13
CA PHE A 42 -2.51 -6.25 3.14
C PHE A 42 -3.57 -5.77 4.16
N LEU A 43 -3.18 -5.07 5.23
CA LEU A 43 -4.09 -4.58 6.31
C LEU A 43 -4.05 -3.08 6.53
N ILE A 44 -3.64 -2.29 5.54
CA ILE A 44 -3.45 -0.85 5.74
C ILE A 44 -4.74 -0.17 6.19
N TYR A 45 -5.88 -0.55 5.61
CA TYR A 45 -7.17 0.07 5.90
C TYR A 45 -7.87 -0.55 7.12
N ALA A 46 -7.35 -1.65 7.68
CA ALA A 46 -7.88 -2.23 8.92
C ALA A 46 -7.64 -1.32 10.14
N TYR A 47 -6.67 -0.41 10.05
CA TYR A 47 -6.38 0.59 11.07
C TYR A 47 -6.90 1.95 10.60
N GLU A 48 -7.96 2.46 11.22
CA GLU A 48 -8.58 3.74 10.87
C GLU A 48 -7.57 4.90 10.90
N SER A 49 -6.64 4.90 11.86
CA SER A 49 -5.59 5.91 11.98
C SER A 49 -4.66 5.97 10.76
N LEU A 50 -4.45 4.84 10.07
CA LEU A 50 -3.70 4.80 8.82
C LEU A 50 -4.60 5.08 7.62
N GLY A 51 -5.79 4.47 7.57
CA GLY A 51 -6.74 4.65 6.48
C GLY A 51 -7.18 6.10 6.29
N SER A 52 -7.35 6.85 7.38
CA SER A 52 -7.72 8.27 7.35
C SER A 52 -6.66 9.20 6.77
N LEU A 53 -5.38 8.79 6.77
CA LEU A 53 -4.28 9.55 6.18
C LEU A 53 -4.16 9.35 4.66
N ILE A 54 -4.87 8.36 4.11
CA ILE A 54 -4.75 7.95 2.71
C ILE A 54 -5.83 8.64 1.88
N ASP A 55 -5.39 9.55 1.01
CA ASP A 55 -6.27 10.32 0.10
C ASP A 55 -6.96 9.41 -0.93
N TYR A 56 -6.25 8.40 -1.47
CA TYR A 56 -6.76 7.47 -2.48
C TYR A 56 -6.54 6.02 -2.06
N LYS A 57 -7.63 5.26 -1.92
CA LYS A 57 -7.61 3.89 -1.43
C LYS A 57 -7.97 2.93 -2.56
N PHE A 58 -7.02 2.07 -2.94
CA PHE A 58 -7.24 0.99 -3.90
C PHE A 58 -7.17 -0.36 -3.20
N TYR A 59 -8.03 -1.29 -3.59
CA TYR A 59 -8.03 -2.66 -3.11
C TYR A 59 -8.04 -3.62 -4.29
N ILE A 60 -7.08 -4.54 -4.36
CA ILE A 60 -7.00 -5.55 -5.42
C ILE A 60 -7.74 -6.80 -4.93
N ASP A 61 -8.92 -7.06 -5.48
CA ASP A 61 -9.77 -8.21 -5.13
C ASP A 61 -9.38 -9.42 -5.97
N ILE A 62 -9.08 -10.54 -5.31
CA ILE A 62 -8.68 -11.80 -5.95
C ILE A 62 -9.49 -12.92 -5.28
N PRO A 63 -10.06 -13.86 -6.04
CA PRO A 63 -10.72 -15.03 -5.45
C PRO A 63 -9.76 -15.85 -4.58
N ASP A 64 -10.26 -16.37 -3.45
CA ASP A 64 -9.50 -17.18 -2.48
C ASP A 64 -8.65 -18.29 -3.14
N GLU A 65 -9.22 -19.01 -4.10
CA GLU A 65 -8.52 -20.10 -4.81
C GLU A 65 -7.29 -19.61 -5.57
N GLU A 66 -7.40 -18.46 -6.21
CA GLU A 66 -6.31 -17.86 -6.97
C GLU A 66 -5.26 -17.25 -6.03
N ILE A 67 -5.66 -16.67 -4.89
CA ILE A 67 -4.72 -16.24 -3.83
C ILE A 67 -3.86 -17.42 -3.38
N LEU A 68 -4.49 -18.55 -3.05
CA LEU A 68 -3.81 -19.76 -2.61
C LEU A 68 -2.86 -20.30 -3.69
N LYS A 69 -3.32 -20.34 -4.94
CA LYS A 69 -2.51 -20.79 -6.08
C LYS A 69 -1.27 -19.91 -6.28
N ARG A 70 -1.43 -18.58 -6.28
CA ARG A 70 -0.33 -17.62 -6.41
C ARG A 70 0.63 -17.69 -5.23
N ARG A 71 0.13 -17.96 -4.02
CA ARG A 71 0.97 -18.10 -2.81
C ARG A 71 1.86 -19.33 -2.87
N LYS A 72 1.32 -20.48 -3.26
CA LYS A 72 2.06 -21.77 -3.33
C LYS A 72 3.25 -21.74 -4.27
N VAL A 73 3.22 -20.91 -5.32
CA VAL A 73 4.30 -20.78 -6.30
C VAL A 73 5.26 -19.63 -5.99
N ARG A 74 4.98 -18.84 -4.93
CA ARG A 74 5.85 -17.74 -4.54
C ARG A 74 7.13 -18.35 -3.93
N PRO A 75 8.33 -17.95 -4.39
CA PRO A 75 9.57 -18.40 -3.78
C PRO A 75 9.63 -17.87 -2.34
N LEU A 76 9.54 -18.79 -1.37
CA LEU A 76 9.46 -18.47 0.05
C LEU A 76 10.49 -19.29 0.85
N PRO A 77 11.03 -18.74 1.96
CA PRO A 77 11.84 -19.52 2.88
C PRO A 77 11.07 -20.73 3.41
N PRO A 78 11.73 -21.88 3.68
CA PRO A 78 11.10 -23.19 3.95
C PRO A 78 10.13 -23.28 5.15
N HIS A 79 9.95 -22.20 5.93
CA HIS A 79 9.06 -22.15 7.10
C HIS A 79 7.85 -21.22 6.93
N VAL A 80 7.72 -20.53 5.80
CA VAL A 80 6.73 -19.44 5.61
C VAL A 80 5.39 -19.95 5.07
N ASP A 81 5.34 -21.13 4.43
CA ASP A 81 4.13 -21.59 3.73
C ASP A 81 3.14 -22.38 4.59
N GLU A 82 3.60 -23.20 5.54
CA GLU A 82 2.67 -23.96 6.41
C GLU A 82 1.84 -23.03 7.31
N SER A 83 2.43 -21.93 7.78
CA SER A 83 1.73 -20.94 8.62
C SER A 83 0.71 -20.12 7.83
N PHE A 84 0.99 -19.79 6.57
CA PHE A 84 0.04 -19.04 5.74
C PHE A 84 -1.21 -19.86 5.40
N MET A 85 -1.03 -21.14 5.06
CA MET A 85 -2.16 -22.05 4.80
C MET A 85 -3.04 -22.26 6.04
N LYS A 86 -2.45 -22.22 7.24
CA LYS A 86 -3.13 -22.47 8.51
C LYS A 86 -3.76 -21.23 9.15
N ILE A 87 -3.17 -20.05 8.99
CA ILE A 87 -3.55 -18.82 9.71
C ILE A 87 -3.78 -17.66 8.73
N GLY A 88 -2.97 -17.57 7.68
CA GLY A 88 -2.99 -16.43 6.74
C GLY A 88 -4.31 -16.25 6.01
N MET A 89 -4.96 -17.32 5.56
CA MET A 89 -6.27 -17.23 4.90
C MET A 89 -7.39 -16.82 5.86
N ASP A 90 -7.35 -17.27 7.11
CA ASP A 90 -8.37 -16.92 8.10
C ASP A 90 -8.22 -15.46 8.54
N GLU A 91 -6.99 -14.99 8.74
CA GLU A 91 -6.67 -13.57 8.95
C GLU A 91 -7.07 -12.71 7.74
N TYR A 92 -6.82 -13.19 6.52
CA TYR A 92 -7.30 -12.52 5.31
C TYR A 92 -8.81 -12.43 5.27
N ARG A 93 -9.55 -13.51 5.52
CA ARG A 93 -11.02 -13.47 5.52
C ARG A 93 -11.54 -12.52 6.60
N ARG A 94 -10.95 -12.54 7.79
CA ARG A 94 -11.38 -11.73 8.94
C ARG A 94 -11.10 -10.24 8.79
N TYR A 95 -9.91 -9.88 8.29
CA TYR A 95 -9.45 -8.49 8.26
C TYR A 95 -9.12 -8.00 6.85
N GLY A 96 -8.51 -8.86 6.03
CA GLY A 96 -8.12 -8.55 4.65
C GLY A 96 -9.31 -8.28 3.72
N SER A 97 -10.26 -9.21 3.66
CA SER A 97 -11.39 -9.21 2.72
C SER A 97 -12.39 -8.09 3.02
N MET A 98 -12.53 -7.73 4.30
CA MET A 98 -13.50 -6.71 4.74
C MET A 98 -13.12 -5.30 4.31
N GLN A 99 -11.84 -5.05 4.05
CA GLN A 99 -11.35 -3.71 3.68
C GLN A 99 -11.92 -3.22 2.35
N LYS A 100 -12.33 -4.10 1.44
CA LYS A 100 -12.94 -3.71 0.16
C LYS A 100 -14.32 -3.06 0.30
N TYR A 101 -14.96 -3.21 1.45
CA TYR A 101 -16.26 -2.62 1.76
C TYR A 101 -16.14 -1.29 2.51
N LEU A 102 -14.93 -0.83 2.82
CA LEU A 102 -14.72 0.45 3.49
C LEU A 102 -15.05 1.62 2.56
N SER A 103 -15.53 2.72 3.14
CA SER A 103 -15.91 3.92 2.39
C SER A 103 -14.71 4.50 1.62
N GLY A 104 -14.96 4.88 0.37
CA GLY A 104 -13.94 5.49 -0.51
C GLY A 104 -12.90 4.52 -1.05
N VAL A 105 -13.03 3.20 -0.81
CA VAL A 105 -12.16 2.19 -1.41
C VAL A 105 -12.61 1.89 -2.83
N ILE A 106 -11.66 1.97 -3.77
CA ILE A 106 -11.84 1.58 -5.16
C ILE A 106 -11.36 0.15 -5.32
N VAL A 107 -12.28 -0.74 -5.66
CA VAL A 107 -12.00 -2.16 -5.83
C VAL A 107 -11.58 -2.43 -7.27
N LEU A 108 -10.42 -3.07 -7.44
CA LEU A 108 -9.83 -3.46 -8.70
C LEU A 108 -9.87 -4.97 -8.86
N ASP A 109 -10.10 -5.45 -10.09
CA ASP A 109 -10.07 -6.87 -10.41
C ASP A 109 -8.64 -7.40 -10.49
N GLY A 110 -8.20 -8.11 -9.46
CA GLY A 110 -6.85 -8.68 -9.37
C GLY A 110 -6.60 -9.90 -10.26
N MET A 111 -7.58 -10.31 -11.07
CA MET A 111 -7.39 -11.28 -12.15
C MET A 111 -6.81 -10.64 -13.42
N LYS A 112 -6.77 -9.30 -13.49
CA LYS A 112 -6.14 -8.57 -14.59
C LYS A 112 -4.63 -8.53 -14.44
N ASP A 113 -3.96 -8.31 -15.57
CA ASP A 113 -2.51 -8.15 -15.58
C ASP A 113 -2.08 -6.82 -14.92
N PRO A 114 -0.82 -6.73 -14.46
CA PRO A 114 -0.32 -5.53 -13.78
C PRO A 114 -0.38 -4.25 -14.62
N GLU A 115 -0.21 -4.33 -15.94
CA GLU A 115 -0.22 -3.15 -16.82
C GLU A 115 -1.63 -2.56 -16.90
N TYR A 116 -2.64 -3.42 -17.08
CA TYR A 116 -4.04 -3.01 -17.04
C TYR A 116 -4.42 -2.32 -15.72
N LEU A 117 -4.04 -2.93 -14.58
CA LEU A 117 -4.31 -2.37 -13.26
C LEU A 117 -3.61 -1.02 -13.06
N THR A 118 -2.35 -0.92 -13.49
CA THR A 118 -1.57 0.32 -13.42
C THR A 118 -2.23 1.42 -14.24
N ASN A 119 -2.65 1.11 -15.46
CA ASN A 119 -3.35 2.06 -16.32
C ASN A 119 -4.67 2.53 -15.72
N GLN A 120 -5.46 1.64 -15.11
CA GLN A 120 -6.69 2.04 -14.40
C GLN A 120 -6.40 3.00 -13.24
N ILE A 121 -5.41 2.69 -12.40
CA ILE A 121 -5.02 3.55 -11.26
C ILE A 121 -4.56 4.92 -11.77
N LEU A 122 -3.70 4.96 -12.78
CA LEU A 122 -3.18 6.21 -13.33
C LEU A 122 -4.28 7.07 -13.94
N GLN A 123 -5.21 6.49 -14.70
CA GLN A 123 -6.35 7.21 -15.26
C GLN A 123 -7.27 7.77 -14.17
N TYR A 124 -7.49 7.02 -13.09
CA TYR A 124 -8.24 7.51 -11.95
C TYR A 124 -7.51 8.69 -11.31
N LEU A 125 -6.23 8.54 -10.99
CA LEU A 125 -5.44 9.59 -10.34
C LEU A 125 -5.35 10.85 -11.21
N GLN A 126 -5.16 10.73 -12.52
CA GLN A 126 -5.14 11.89 -13.45
C GLN A 126 -6.42 12.73 -13.43
N LYS A 127 -7.56 12.12 -13.11
CA LYS A 127 -8.85 12.83 -13.04
C LYS A 127 -9.11 13.50 -11.69
N HIS A 128 -8.38 13.11 -10.64
CA HIS A 128 -8.67 13.50 -9.27
C HIS A 128 -7.51 14.23 -8.57
N LEU A 129 -6.29 14.17 -9.11
CA LEU A 129 -5.12 14.96 -8.71
C LEU A 129 -5.16 16.38 -9.28
#